data_AF-D0LR43-F1
#
_entry.id   AF-D0LR43-F1
#
_cell.length_a   1.000
_cell.length_b   1.000
_cell.length_c   1.000
_cell.angle_alpha   90.00
_cell.angle_beta   90.00
_cell.angle_gamma   90.00
#
_symmetry.space_group_name_H-M   'P 1'
#
loop_
_entity.id
_entity.type
_entity.pdbx_description
1 polymer ?
#
loop_
_entity_poly.entity_id
_entity_poly.type
_entity_poly.pdbx_seq_one_letter_code
_entity_poly.pdbx_strand_id
1 'polypeptide(L)'
;MASFNRHCDILQGYNFKKDVQTSIGYITSLTIGDTKFTSKNMKQTCKDPMSPETDLAAIVVLSAISWDIGPTDTIYLAGQVSPASQQSIRMLTYKDLSKVNVSIQFSIYDYDPIEKKYYKSMLPTDDAALDAILEKQGADLSLQVADDASSEVQSPPNYSFSIGIKPQTEKEQNITIAASFSDKVVKAWGLKLA
;
A
#
# COMPACT_ATOMS: atom_id res chain seq x y z
N MET A 1 6.07 -2.59 -22.20
CA MET A 1 5.47 -1.39 -21.60
C MET A 1 6.27 -1.01 -20.36
N ALA A 2 6.28 0.26 -19.98
CA ALA A 2 6.95 0.68 -18.75
C ALA A 2 6.10 0.27 -17.54
N SER A 3 6.73 -0.23 -16.49
CA SER A 3 6.04 -0.70 -15.28
C SER A 3 6.77 -0.20 -14.03
N PHE A 4 6.04 0.13 -12.98
CA PHE A 4 6.58 0.37 -11.65
C PHE A 4 6.41 -0.90 -10.82
N ASN A 5 7.52 -1.59 -10.56
CA ASN A 5 7.55 -2.75 -9.70
C ASN A 5 8.58 -2.51 -8.60
N ARG A 6 8.17 -2.73 -7.35
CA ARG A 6 9.05 -2.64 -6.19
C ARG A 6 8.79 -3.80 -5.25
N HIS A 7 9.85 -4.50 -4.89
CA HIS A 7 9.87 -5.35 -3.71
C HIS A 7 10.22 -4.47 -2.51
N CYS A 8 9.51 -4.66 -1.40
CA CYS A 8 9.69 -3.92 -0.16
C CYS A 8 10.13 -4.89 0.94
N ASP A 9 11.09 -4.45 1.73
CA ASP A 9 11.65 -5.21 2.85
C ASP A 9 10.74 -5.07 4.07
N ILE A 10 10.04 -6.16 4.40
CA ILE A 10 9.11 -6.18 5.51
C ILE A 10 9.84 -6.07 6.84
N LEU A 11 10.96 -6.78 7.01
CA LEU A 11 11.73 -6.77 8.25
C LEU A 11 12.20 -5.36 8.58
N GLN A 12 12.70 -4.64 7.57
CA GLN A 12 13.07 -3.25 7.70
C GLN A 12 11.85 -2.35 7.94
N GLY A 13 10.69 -2.67 7.36
CA GLY A 13 9.43 -1.97 7.60
C GLY A 13 8.93 -2.05 9.05
N TYR A 14 9.11 -3.18 9.72
CA TYR A 14 8.78 -3.37 11.14
C TYR A 14 9.89 -2.90 12.09
N ASN A 15 11.15 -3.15 11.74
CA ASN A 15 12.31 -2.90 12.57
C ASN A 15 13.33 -2.05 11.81
N PHE A 16 12.99 -0.79 11.61
CA PHE A 16 13.79 0.13 10.83
C PHE A 16 15.19 0.34 11.42
N LYS A 17 16.20 0.16 10.57
CA LYS A 17 17.61 0.43 10.90
C LYS A 17 18.22 1.39 9.89
N LYS A 18 18.82 2.48 10.36
CA LYS A 18 19.36 3.57 9.51
C LYS A 18 20.48 3.12 8.55
N ASP A 19 21.18 2.03 8.88
CA ASP A 19 22.26 1.43 8.11
C ASP A 19 21.79 0.46 7.01
N VAL A 20 20.52 0.05 7.04
CA VAL A 20 19.91 -0.80 6.01
C VAL A 20 19.21 0.09 4.98
N GLN A 21 19.68 0.01 3.73
CA GLN A 21 19.27 0.85 2.61
C GLN A 21 18.41 0.03 1.63
N THR A 22 17.22 -0.38 2.07
CA THR A 22 16.29 -1.19 1.29
C THR A 22 14.98 -0.44 1.06
N SER A 23 14.25 -0.81 0.02
CA SER A 23 12.92 -0.24 -0.25
C SER A 23 11.94 -0.65 0.84
N ILE A 24 11.11 0.29 1.29
CA ILE A 24 10.11 0.04 2.34
C ILE A 24 8.78 0.61 1.85
N GLY A 25 7.67 -0.08 2.11
CA GLY A 25 6.36 0.40 1.72
C GLY A 25 5.34 0.30 2.84
N TYR A 26 4.39 1.23 2.87
CA TYR A 26 3.29 1.24 3.83
C TYR A 26 1.98 1.62 3.16
N ILE A 27 0.87 1.02 3.63
CA ILE A 27 -0.48 1.58 3.49
C ILE A 27 -0.82 2.20 4.84
N THR A 28 -1.05 3.52 4.87
CA THR A 28 -1.31 4.28 6.11
C THR A 28 -2.79 4.51 6.36
N SER A 29 -3.61 4.48 5.30
CA SER A 29 -5.06 4.58 5.37
C SER A 29 -5.70 3.58 4.41
N LEU A 30 -6.71 2.87 4.89
CA LEU A 30 -7.49 1.92 4.09
C LEU A 30 -8.94 1.94 4.53
N THR A 31 -9.84 2.00 3.56
CA THR A 31 -11.27 1.75 3.72
C THR A 31 -11.71 0.85 2.58
N ILE A 32 -12.46 -0.22 2.88
CA ILE A 32 -13.03 -1.14 1.89
C ILE A 32 -14.52 -1.24 2.14
N GLY A 33 -15.33 -0.85 1.16
CA GLY A 33 -16.77 -0.66 1.31
C GLY A 33 -17.05 0.31 2.46
N ASP A 34 -17.77 -0.15 3.48
CA ASP A 34 -18.07 0.64 4.69
C ASP A 34 -17.06 0.42 5.83
N THR A 35 -16.10 -0.52 5.67
CA THR A 35 -15.15 -0.88 6.73
C THR A 35 -13.93 0.01 6.68
N LYS A 36 -13.78 0.86 7.71
CA LYS A 36 -12.62 1.73 7.91
C LYS A 36 -11.60 1.07 8.83
N PHE A 37 -10.36 0.99 8.37
CA PHE A 37 -9.26 0.41 9.15
C PHE A 37 -8.61 1.48 10.03
N THR A 38 -9.35 2.00 11.01
CA THR A 38 -8.88 3.17 11.80
C THR A 38 -8.55 2.85 13.25
N SER A 39 -9.00 1.70 13.76
CA SER A 39 -8.80 1.30 15.15
C SER A 39 -7.32 1.14 15.50
N LYS A 40 -6.93 1.47 16.73
CA LYS A 40 -5.53 1.40 17.18
C LYS A 40 -4.89 0.03 16.92
N ASN A 41 -5.62 -1.06 17.14
CA ASN A 41 -5.11 -2.43 16.96
C ASN A 41 -5.06 -2.89 15.49
N MET A 42 -5.69 -2.13 14.57
CA MET A 42 -5.57 -2.33 13.12
C MET A 42 -4.32 -1.64 12.56
N LYS A 43 -3.75 -0.73 13.35
CA LYS A 43 -2.53 0.01 13.03
C LYS A 43 -1.33 -0.67 13.69
N GLN A 44 -0.22 -0.65 12.98
CA GLN A 44 1.08 -1.12 13.39
C GLN A 44 1.96 0.10 13.53
N THR A 45 2.66 0.20 14.66
CA THR A 45 3.62 1.27 14.89
C THR A 45 4.94 0.91 14.19
N CYS A 46 5.26 1.65 13.16
CA CYS A 46 6.50 1.58 12.39
C CYS A 46 7.29 2.88 12.58
N LYS A 47 8.51 2.97 12.04
CA LYS A 47 9.26 4.23 11.95
C LYS A 47 9.12 4.84 10.57
N ASP A 48 9.07 6.16 10.49
CA ASP A 48 9.13 6.87 9.20
C ASP A 48 10.58 6.80 8.65
N PRO A 49 10.82 6.20 7.47
CA PRO A 49 12.17 6.13 6.88
C PRO A 49 12.82 7.50 6.63
N MET A 50 12.01 8.54 6.36
CA MET A 50 12.48 9.91 6.16
C MET A 50 12.67 10.66 7.47
N SER A 51 12.01 10.23 8.54
CA SER A 51 12.08 10.83 9.88
C SER A 51 12.09 9.74 10.98
N PRO A 52 13.19 8.99 11.17
CA PRO A 52 13.20 7.76 11.97
C PRO A 52 12.91 7.93 13.47
N GLU A 53 12.95 9.15 13.97
CA GLU A 53 12.59 9.48 15.35
C GLU A 53 11.07 9.53 15.57
N THR A 54 10.30 9.61 14.48
CA THR A 54 8.83 9.68 14.51
C THR A 54 8.20 8.33 14.23
N ASP A 55 7.09 8.06 14.92
CA ASP A 55 6.28 6.88 14.70
C ASP A 55 5.34 7.10 13.51
N LEU A 56 5.28 6.10 12.63
CA LEU A 56 4.37 6.01 11.51
C LEU A 56 3.35 4.90 11.78
N ALA A 57 2.06 5.22 11.72
CA ALA A 57 1.00 4.24 11.92
C ALA A 57 0.58 3.63 10.58
N ALA A 58 0.97 2.39 10.33
CA ALA A 58 0.66 1.65 9.11
C ALA A 58 -0.48 0.65 9.32
N ILE A 59 -1.39 0.52 8.35
CA ILE A 59 -2.38 -0.56 8.28
C ILE A 59 -1.77 -1.81 7.65
N VAL A 60 -0.89 -1.61 6.67
CA VAL A 60 -0.16 -2.68 5.99
C VAL A 60 1.31 -2.27 5.88
N VAL A 61 2.21 -3.18 6.24
CA VAL A 61 3.63 -3.09 5.89
C VAL A 61 3.82 -3.86 4.58
N LEU A 62 4.18 -3.17 3.51
CA LEU A 62 4.20 -3.75 2.17
C LEU A 62 5.43 -4.62 1.95
N SER A 63 5.23 -5.70 1.21
CA SER A 63 6.25 -6.60 0.65
C SER A 63 6.46 -6.36 -0.85
N ALA A 64 5.43 -5.85 -1.54
CA ALA A 64 5.52 -5.54 -2.94
C ALA A 64 4.42 -4.57 -3.40
N ILE A 65 4.73 -3.85 -4.47
CA ILE A 65 3.77 -3.10 -5.28
C ILE A 65 4.09 -3.30 -6.77
N SER A 66 3.05 -3.39 -7.58
CA SER A 66 3.14 -3.51 -9.04
C SER A 66 2.08 -2.64 -9.72
N TRP A 67 2.49 -1.89 -10.73
CA TRP A 67 1.62 -1.08 -11.58
C TRP A 67 2.23 -0.94 -12.97
N ASP A 68 1.46 -1.22 -14.03
CA ASP A 68 1.91 -1.07 -15.43
C ASP A 68 1.86 0.38 -15.96
N ILE A 69 1.70 1.36 -15.06
CA ILE A 69 1.76 2.81 -15.31
C ILE A 69 0.66 3.32 -16.28
N GLY A 70 -0.21 2.46 -16.78
CA GLY A 70 -1.38 2.87 -17.54
C GLY A 70 -2.44 3.52 -16.65
N PRO A 71 -3.21 4.47 -17.21
CA PRO A 71 -4.20 5.23 -16.44
C PRO A 71 -5.34 4.35 -15.93
N THR A 72 -5.63 3.22 -16.55
CA THR A 72 -6.68 2.28 -16.13
C THR A 72 -6.14 0.99 -15.52
N ASP A 73 -4.81 0.89 -15.41
CA ASP A 73 -4.17 -0.33 -14.97
C ASP A 73 -4.38 -0.53 -13.47
N THR A 74 -4.47 -1.80 -13.10
CA THR A 74 -4.58 -2.21 -11.70
C THR A 74 -3.27 -1.93 -10.97
N ILE A 75 -3.37 -1.45 -9.75
CA ILE A 75 -2.25 -1.41 -8.80
C ILE A 75 -2.41 -2.61 -7.88
N TYR A 76 -1.44 -3.51 -7.88
CA TYR A 76 -1.38 -4.64 -6.97
C TYR A 76 -0.46 -4.32 -5.81
N LEU A 77 -0.95 -4.55 -4.59
CA LEU A 77 -0.25 -4.31 -3.34
C LEU A 77 -0.26 -5.60 -2.53
N ALA A 78 0.89 -5.99 -1.99
CA ALA A 78 1.02 -7.13 -1.08
C ALA A 78 1.82 -6.71 0.15
N GLY A 79 1.54 -7.33 1.30
CA GLY A 79 2.19 -7.00 2.55
C GLY A 79 1.69 -7.81 3.73
N GLN A 80 1.94 -7.31 4.93
CA GLN A 80 1.52 -7.90 6.19
C GLN A 80 0.63 -6.95 6.98
N VAL A 81 -0.42 -7.51 7.58
CA VAL A 81 -1.41 -6.80 8.39
C VAL A 81 -1.44 -7.32 9.82
N SER A 82 -1.95 -6.51 10.75
CA SER A 82 -2.19 -6.92 12.13
C SER A 82 -3.32 -7.97 12.26
N PRO A 83 -3.43 -8.67 13.40
CA PRO A 83 -4.50 -9.63 13.63
C PRO A 83 -5.91 -9.01 13.54
N ALA A 84 -6.08 -7.78 14.03
CA ALA A 84 -7.40 -7.10 13.99
C ALA A 84 -7.80 -6.71 12.56
N SER A 85 -6.83 -6.27 11.75
CA SER A 85 -7.03 -5.99 10.33
C SER A 85 -7.34 -7.27 9.57
N GLN A 86 -6.60 -8.35 9.82
CA GLN A 86 -6.86 -9.67 9.23
C GLN A 86 -8.28 -10.16 9.52
N GLN A 87 -8.75 -10.12 10.77
CA GLN A 87 -10.11 -10.55 11.13
C GLN A 87 -11.17 -9.73 10.40
N SER A 88 -10.94 -8.43 10.25
CA SER A 88 -11.86 -7.53 9.56
C SER A 88 -11.90 -7.82 8.05
N ILE A 89 -10.75 -8.09 7.44
CA ILE A 89 -10.66 -8.48 6.02
C ILE A 89 -11.34 -9.82 5.78
N ARG A 90 -11.14 -10.83 6.63
CA ARG A 90 -11.85 -12.12 6.50
C ARG A 90 -13.37 -11.96 6.64
N MET A 91 -13.81 -11.10 7.56
CA MET A 91 -15.24 -10.82 7.70
C MET A 91 -15.82 -10.14 6.46
N LEU A 92 -15.06 -9.27 5.80
CA LEU A 92 -15.47 -8.67 4.52
C LEU A 92 -15.61 -9.75 3.43
N THR A 93 -14.64 -10.67 3.33
CA THR A 93 -14.70 -11.75 2.33
C THR A 93 -15.85 -12.73 2.58
N TYR A 94 -16.26 -12.94 3.84
CA TYR A 94 -17.41 -13.81 4.17
C TYR A 94 -18.77 -13.16 3.95
N LYS A 95 -18.87 -11.83 4.03
CA LYS A 95 -20.15 -11.11 4.00
C LYS A 95 -20.70 -10.81 2.60
N ASP A 96 -20.03 -11.32 1.57
CA ASP A 96 -20.24 -10.94 0.16
C ASP A 96 -20.04 -9.42 -0.02
N LEU A 97 -18.92 -9.04 -0.65
CA LEU A 97 -18.48 -7.66 -0.83
C LEU A 97 -19.33 -6.94 -1.89
N SER A 98 -20.59 -6.65 -1.53
CA SER A 98 -21.53 -5.89 -2.37
C SER A 98 -21.04 -4.47 -2.69
N LYS A 99 -20.22 -3.89 -1.81
CA LYS A 99 -19.55 -2.60 -1.99
C LYS A 99 -18.05 -2.82 -2.20
N VAL A 100 -17.59 -2.53 -3.40
CA VAL A 100 -16.19 -2.73 -3.83
C VAL A 100 -15.36 -1.45 -3.80
N ASN A 101 -15.93 -0.32 -3.38
CA ASN A 101 -15.19 0.94 -3.27
C ASN A 101 -14.04 0.81 -2.26
N VAL A 102 -12.88 1.35 -2.61
CA VAL A 102 -11.69 1.38 -1.77
C VAL A 102 -11.23 2.82 -1.68
N SER A 103 -10.93 3.30 -0.49
CA SER A 103 -10.19 4.55 -0.30
C SER A 103 -8.86 4.21 0.38
N ILE A 104 -7.75 4.58 -0.26
CA ILE A 104 -6.42 4.10 0.14
C ILE A 104 -5.37 5.21 0.05
N GLN A 105 -4.48 5.24 1.05
CA GLN A 105 -3.28 6.06 1.05
C GLN A 105 -2.08 5.15 1.29
N PHE A 106 -1.08 5.23 0.43
CA PHE A 106 0.13 4.42 0.52
C PHE A 106 1.38 5.24 0.18
N SER A 107 2.54 4.75 0.56
CA SER A 107 3.83 5.33 0.20
C SER A 107 4.88 4.24 0.11
N ILE A 108 5.70 4.32 -0.93
CA ILE A 108 6.92 3.52 -1.11
C ILE A 108 8.10 4.44 -0.93
N TYR A 109 9.08 3.98 -0.17
CA TYR A 109 10.29 4.70 0.19
C TYR A 109 11.47 3.96 -0.41
N ASP A 110 12.30 4.68 -1.16
CA ASP A 110 13.60 4.19 -1.64
C ASP A 110 14.71 5.04 -1.02
N TYR A 111 15.91 4.47 -0.90
CA TYR A 111 17.09 5.19 -0.44
C TYR A 111 17.82 5.81 -1.64
N ASP A 112 18.07 7.11 -1.58
CA ASP A 112 18.90 7.81 -2.56
C ASP A 112 20.39 7.68 -2.15
N PRO A 113 21.23 6.95 -2.91
CA PRO A 113 22.63 6.77 -2.56
C PRO A 113 23.48 8.02 -2.79
N ILE A 114 23.00 8.98 -3.58
CA ILE A 114 23.70 10.24 -3.89
C ILE A 114 23.43 11.24 -2.76
N GLU A 115 22.15 11.48 -2.49
CA GLU A 115 21.70 12.41 -1.44
C GLU A 115 21.74 11.81 -0.03
N LYS A 116 22.00 10.49 0.07
CA LYS A 116 22.13 9.71 1.32
C LYS A 116 20.92 9.78 2.23
N LYS A 117 19.72 9.85 1.66
CA LYS A 117 18.47 9.96 2.40
C LYS A 117 17.35 9.19 1.72
N TYR A 118 16.36 8.77 2.51
CA TYR A 118 15.13 8.19 1.97
C TYR A 118 14.27 9.26 1.31
N TYR A 119 13.53 8.85 0.28
CA TYR A 119 12.52 9.65 -0.39
C TYR A 119 11.32 8.78 -0.76
N LYS A 120 10.16 9.38 -0.96
CA LYS A 120 8.98 8.65 -1.43
C LYS A 120 9.08 8.41 -2.93
N SER A 121 9.34 7.16 -3.33
CA SER A 121 9.49 6.77 -4.73
C SER A 121 8.16 6.51 -5.44
N MET A 122 7.10 6.19 -4.71
CA MET A 122 5.74 6.16 -5.23
C MET A 122 4.72 6.51 -4.15
N LEU A 123 3.81 7.42 -4.47
CA LEU A 123 2.70 7.80 -3.62
C LEU A 123 1.55 8.37 -4.46
N PRO A 124 0.31 8.31 -3.98
CA PRO A 124 -0.71 9.28 -4.38
C PRO A 124 -0.14 10.70 -4.25
N THR A 125 -0.29 11.52 -5.28
CA THR A 125 0.32 12.87 -5.32
C THR A 125 -0.15 13.70 -4.12
N ASP A 126 0.78 14.43 -3.51
CA ASP A 126 0.58 15.24 -2.30
C ASP A 126 0.04 14.44 -1.11
N ASP A 127 0.37 13.15 -1.03
CA ASP A 127 -0.10 12.24 0.01
C ASP A 127 -1.63 12.14 0.08
N ALA A 128 -2.33 12.34 -1.04
CA ALA A 128 -3.78 12.25 -1.11
C ALA A 128 -4.29 10.82 -0.85
N ALA A 129 -5.56 10.69 -0.46
CA ALA A 129 -6.26 9.41 -0.54
C ALA A 129 -6.72 9.18 -1.98
N LEU A 130 -6.46 7.98 -2.52
CA LEU A 130 -6.99 7.54 -3.79
C LEU A 130 -8.32 6.84 -3.58
N ASP A 131 -9.31 7.22 -4.39
CA ASP A 131 -10.56 6.50 -4.52
C ASP A 131 -10.48 5.50 -5.66
N ALA A 132 -10.79 4.26 -5.33
CA ALA A 132 -10.58 3.11 -6.18
C ALA A 132 -11.73 2.12 -6.03
N ILE A 133 -11.68 1.05 -6.82
CA ILE A 133 -12.54 -0.12 -6.67
C ILE A 133 -11.65 -1.38 -6.61
N LEU A 134 -12.11 -2.41 -5.92
CA LEU A 134 -11.43 -3.71 -5.93
C LEU A 134 -11.40 -4.27 -7.35
N GLU A 135 -10.23 -4.74 -7.77
CA GLU A 135 -10.08 -5.44 -9.03
C GLU A 135 -10.83 -6.78 -8.98
N LYS A 136 -11.50 -7.13 -10.07
CA LYS A 136 -12.10 -8.45 -10.25
C LYS A 136 -11.20 -9.31 -11.13
N GLN A 137 -10.85 -10.50 -10.65
CA GLN A 137 -10.14 -11.53 -11.41
C GLN A 137 -11.12 -12.67 -11.69
N GLY A 138 -11.72 -12.66 -12.88
CA GLY A 138 -12.81 -13.59 -13.19
C GLY A 138 -14.03 -13.30 -12.33
N ALA A 139 -14.44 -14.27 -11.51
CA ALA A 139 -15.57 -14.13 -10.58
C ALA A 139 -15.16 -13.55 -9.22
N ASP A 140 -13.86 -13.58 -8.89
CA ASP A 140 -13.36 -13.27 -7.55
C ASP A 140 -12.83 -11.84 -7.45
N LEU A 141 -12.93 -11.26 -6.25
CA LEU A 141 -12.30 -9.98 -5.94
C LEU A 141 -10.83 -10.22 -5.58
N SER A 142 -9.96 -9.31 -6.04
CA SER A 142 -8.53 -9.31 -5.74
C SER A 142 -8.29 -8.78 -4.32
N LEU A 143 -8.77 -9.50 -3.30
CA LEU A 143 -8.58 -9.20 -1.89
C LEU A 143 -8.38 -10.52 -1.13
N GLN A 144 -7.21 -10.71 -0.53
CA GLN A 144 -6.88 -11.94 0.19
C GLN A 144 -6.13 -11.63 1.48
N VAL A 145 -6.32 -12.51 2.46
CA VAL A 145 -5.54 -12.50 3.70
C VAL A 145 -5.31 -13.93 4.16
N ALA A 146 -4.10 -14.23 4.64
CA ALA A 146 -3.71 -15.58 5.04
C ALA A 146 -4.43 -16.06 6.30
N ASP A 147 -4.55 -17.39 6.41
CA ASP A 147 -5.13 -18.06 7.57
C ASP A 147 -4.16 -18.10 8.77
N ASP A 148 -2.91 -18.40 8.46
CA ASP A 148 -1.82 -18.54 9.43
C ASP A 148 -0.96 -17.28 9.52
N ALA A 149 -0.35 -17.08 10.69
CA ALA A 149 0.56 -15.97 10.91
C ALA A 149 1.83 -16.13 10.06
N SER A 150 2.39 -15.00 9.61
CA SER A 150 3.65 -14.99 8.88
C SER A 150 4.81 -15.45 9.78
N SER A 151 5.76 -16.17 9.17
CA SER A 151 7.00 -16.56 9.82
C SER A 151 8.14 -15.55 9.63
N GLU A 152 7.98 -14.59 8.71
CA GLU A 152 9.02 -13.60 8.36
C GLU A 152 9.26 -12.60 9.48
N VAL A 153 8.18 -12.12 10.11
CA VAL A 153 8.23 -11.29 11.31
C VAL A 153 7.38 -11.97 12.38
N GLN A 154 8.00 -12.55 13.40
CA GLN A 154 7.28 -13.33 14.41
C GLN A 154 6.67 -12.47 15.52
N SER A 155 7.17 -11.24 15.73
CA SER A 155 6.65 -10.30 16.71
C SER A 155 6.72 -8.88 16.16
N PRO A 156 5.59 -8.13 16.15
CA PRO A 156 4.25 -8.58 16.53
C PRO A 156 3.67 -9.60 15.53
N PRO A 157 2.70 -10.45 15.95
CA PRO A 157 2.00 -11.36 15.03
C PRO A 157 1.35 -10.59 13.89
N ASN A 158 1.47 -11.13 12.68
CA ASN A 158 0.96 -10.50 11.46
C ASN A 158 0.62 -11.56 10.42
N TYR A 159 -0.12 -11.17 9.39
CA TYR A 159 -0.68 -12.07 8.39
C TYR A 159 -0.47 -11.52 6.99
N SER A 160 -0.10 -12.37 6.04
CA SER A 160 0.03 -11.98 4.64
C SER A 160 -1.29 -11.46 4.09
N PHE A 161 -1.23 -10.39 3.33
CA PHE A 161 -2.35 -9.67 2.74
C PHE A 161 -2.01 -9.28 1.30
N SER A 162 -3.00 -9.33 0.42
CA SER A 162 -2.90 -8.79 -0.93
C SER A 162 -4.20 -8.10 -1.36
N ILE A 163 -4.05 -7.04 -2.13
CA ILE A 163 -5.16 -6.28 -2.72
C ILE A 163 -4.79 -5.80 -4.12
N GLY A 164 -5.74 -5.91 -5.05
CA GLY A 164 -5.68 -5.27 -6.36
C GLY A 164 -6.72 -4.15 -6.42
N ILE A 165 -6.28 -2.94 -6.78
CA ILE A 165 -7.16 -1.78 -6.88
C ILE A 165 -7.15 -1.22 -8.30
N LYS A 166 -8.31 -0.86 -8.80
CA LYS A 166 -8.51 -0.13 -10.06
C LYS A 166 -9.03 1.27 -9.81
N PRO A 167 -8.75 2.22 -10.71
CA PRO A 167 -9.32 3.55 -10.56
C PRO A 167 -10.83 3.48 -10.70
N GLN A 168 -11.54 4.31 -9.94
CA GLN A 168 -12.97 4.47 -10.12
C GLN A 168 -13.26 5.13 -11.47
N THR A 169 -14.34 4.73 -12.14
CA THR A 169 -14.83 5.41 -13.34
C THR A 169 -15.10 6.88 -13.04
N GLU A 170 -14.83 7.75 -14.03
CA GLU A 170 -15.13 9.19 -14.01
C GLU A 170 -14.30 10.04 -13.04
N LYS A 171 -13.29 9.46 -12.40
CA LYS A 171 -12.38 10.19 -11.51
C LYS A 171 -10.93 10.02 -11.95
N GLU A 172 -10.36 11.08 -12.52
CA GLU A 172 -8.92 11.18 -12.73
C GLU A 172 -8.23 11.61 -11.43
N GLN A 173 -7.17 10.90 -11.06
CA GLN A 173 -6.34 11.13 -9.89
C GLN A 173 -4.88 11.07 -10.30
N ASN A 174 -3.97 11.52 -9.44
CA ASN A 174 -2.56 11.63 -9.77
C ASN A 174 -1.70 10.79 -8.83
N ILE A 175 -0.77 10.04 -9.39
CA ILE A 175 0.25 9.28 -8.67
C ILE A 175 1.61 9.86 -9.03
N THR A 176 2.40 10.18 -8.01
CA THR A 176 3.77 10.63 -8.16
C THR A 176 4.69 9.41 -8.12
N ILE A 177 5.56 9.29 -9.12
CA ILE A 177 6.66 8.32 -9.17
C ILE A 177 7.96 9.12 -9.17
N ALA A 178 8.91 8.75 -8.33
CA ALA A 178 10.22 9.39 -8.26
C ALA A 178 11.35 8.37 -8.45
N ALA A 179 12.36 8.75 -9.23
CA ALA A 179 13.57 7.96 -9.48
C ALA A 179 14.71 8.33 -8.51
N SER A 180 14.63 9.51 -7.90
CA SER A 180 15.56 10.04 -6.91
C SER A 180 14.82 11.03 -6.01
N PHE A 181 15.52 11.64 -5.05
CA PHE A 181 14.94 12.72 -4.25
C PHE A 181 14.52 13.94 -5.09
N SER A 182 15.22 14.23 -6.19
CA SER A 182 14.96 15.40 -7.06
C SER A 182 14.10 15.10 -8.27
N ASP A 183 14.19 13.89 -8.82
CA ASP A 183 13.59 13.54 -10.10
C ASP A 183 12.28 12.78 -9.91
N LYS A 184 11.18 13.49 -10.20
CA LYS A 184 9.82 12.96 -10.07
C LYS A 184 8.97 13.25 -11.30
N VAL A 185 8.04 12.34 -11.56
CA VAL A 185 7.02 12.45 -12.60
C VAL A 185 5.65 12.18 -11.99
N VAL A 186 4.66 12.94 -12.44
CA VAL A 186 3.26 12.70 -12.09
C VAL A 186 2.60 11.93 -13.23
N LYS A 187 1.86 10.90 -12.87
CA LYS A 187 1.10 10.04 -13.79
C LYS A 187 -0.38 10.09 -13.42
N ALA A 188 -1.22 10.30 -14.44
CA ALA A 188 -2.66 10.20 -14.27
C ALA A 188 -3.06 8.74 -14.04
N TRP A 189 -4.02 8.54 -13.14
CA TRP A 189 -4.63 7.27 -12.82
C TRP A 189 -6.14 7.46 -12.63
N GLY A 190 -6.91 6.75 -13.43
CA GLY A 190 -8.31 7.00 -13.72
C GLY A 190 -8.50 7.88 -14.96
N LEU A 191 -9.76 7.98 -15.39
CA LEU A 191 -10.17 8.78 -16.54
C LEU A 191 -11.31 9.69 -16.10
N LYS A 192 -11.24 10.95 -16.49
CA LYS A 192 -12.40 11.85 -16.45
C LYS A 192 -13.19 11.66 -17.74
N LEU A 193 -14.46 11.28 -17.65
CA LEU A 193 -15.33 11.34 -18.83
C LEU A 193 -15.57 12.83 -19.17
N ALA A 194 -15.42 13.16 -20.45
CA ALA A 194 -15.61 14.51 -20.98
C ALA A 194 -17.10 14.86 -21.13
#